data_AF-A0A0P9CNK6-F1
#
_entry.id   AF-A0A0P9CNK6-F1
#
_cell.length_a   1.000
_cell.length_b   1.000
_cell.length_c   1.000
_cell.angle_alpha   90.00
_cell.angle_beta   90.00
_cell.angle_gamma   90.00
#
_symmetry.space_group_name_H-M   'P 1'
#
loop_
_entity.id
_entity.type
_entity.pdbx_description
1 polymer ?
#
loop_
_entity_poly.entity_id
_entity_poly.type
_entity_poly.pdbx_seq_one_letter_code
_entity_poly.pdbx_strand_id
1 'polypeptide(L)'
;MIALGVAVKILGNGGLRARDGRRAEHAPHLSVSLLLVREVLLYLAAQNIRLYRLADDLAPYADDARFPAMQQQIDACADMLAETGALARAHGIRLTMHLPLWLALASPDEALAARSA
;
A
#
# COMPACT_ATOMS: atom_id res chain seq x y z
N MET A 1 16.82 -14.98 -15.24
CA MET A 1 16.50 -13.58 -15.64
C MET A 1 16.28 -12.76 -14.38
N ILE A 2 16.72 -11.49 -14.39
CA ILE A 2 16.60 -10.55 -13.26
C ILE A 2 15.36 -9.66 -13.51
N ALA A 3 14.57 -9.42 -12.46
CA ALA A 3 13.46 -8.47 -12.48
C ALA A 3 13.85 -7.20 -11.71
N LEU A 4 13.48 -6.03 -12.24
CA LEU A 4 13.68 -4.75 -11.58
C LEU A 4 12.41 -4.29 -10.89
N GLY A 5 12.59 -3.48 -9.85
CA GLY A 5 11.50 -2.91 -9.08
C GLY A 5 11.77 -1.50 -8.61
N VAL A 6 10.69 -0.83 -8.21
CA VAL A 6 10.69 0.51 -7.63
C VAL A 6 9.86 0.53 -6.36
N ALA A 7 10.13 1.50 -5.49
CA ALA A 7 9.50 1.60 -4.19
C ALA A 7 8.71 2.90 -4.03
N VAL A 8 7.44 2.76 -3.67
CA VAL A 8 6.53 3.82 -3.24
C VAL A 8 6.34 4.91 -4.29
N LYS A 9 7.30 5.84 -4.45
CA LYS A 9 7.17 7.02 -5.31
C LYS A 9 7.51 6.70 -6.76
N ILE A 10 6.62 7.08 -7.67
CA ILE A 10 6.84 7.01 -9.12
C ILE A 10 7.06 8.43 -9.64
N LEU A 11 8.22 8.67 -10.27
CA LEU A 11 8.55 9.98 -10.86
C LEU A 11 8.23 10.07 -12.36
N GLY A 12 8.01 8.93 -13.03
CA GLY A 12 7.61 8.90 -14.42
C GLY A 12 6.18 9.41 -14.64
N ASN A 13 5.85 9.76 -15.88
CA ASN A 13 4.54 10.25 -16.30
C ASN A 13 4.01 11.46 -15.51
N GLY A 14 4.90 12.43 -15.19
CA GLY A 14 4.53 13.61 -14.40
C GLY A 14 4.37 13.36 -12.90
N GLY A 15 4.63 12.13 -12.44
CA GLY A 15 4.53 11.71 -11.05
C GLY A 15 3.18 11.06 -10.75
N LEU A 16 3.22 9.78 -10.33
CA LEU A 16 2.02 9.07 -9.87
C LEU A 16 1.99 9.03 -8.35
N ARG A 17 0.81 9.29 -7.80
CA ARG A 17 0.55 9.09 -6.37
C ARG A 17 0.40 7.59 -6.13
N ALA A 18 0.99 7.11 -5.04
CA ALA A 18 0.98 5.70 -4.66
C ALA A 18 -0.10 5.33 -3.64
N ARG A 19 -0.74 6.34 -3.04
CA ARG A 19 -1.72 6.22 -1.97
C ARG A 19 -2.40 7.56 -1.70
N ASP A 20 -3.47 7.51 -0.92
CA ASP A 20 -4.16 8.70 -0.42
C ASP A 20 -3.41 9.34 0.76
N GLY A 21 -2.56 10.32 0.45
CA GLY A 21 -1.85 11.13 1.45
C GLY A 21 -2.57 12.36 1.98
N ARG A 22 -3.90 12.45 1.83
CA ARG A 22 -4.66 13.56 2.42
C ARG A 22 -4.58 13.51 3.94
N ARG A 23 -4.68 14.69 4.57
CA ARG A 23 -4.71 14.80 6.03
C ARG A 23 -6.01 14.25 6.60
N ALA A 24 -5.97 13.89 7.88
CA ALA A 24 -7.06 13.35 8.67
C ALA A 24 -8.38 14.11 8.49
N GLU A 25 -8.35 15.46 8.49
CA GLU A 25 -9.53 16.31 8.32
C GLU A 25 -10.27 16.11 6.98
N HIS A 26 -9.63 15.46 6.00
CA HIS A 26 -10.19 15.21 4.67
C HIS A 26 -10.63 13.75 4.46
N ALA A 27 -10.70 12.96 5.53
CA ALA A 27 -11.20 11.58 5.53
C ALA A 27 -10.60 10.73 4.38
N PRO A 28 -9.27 10.52 4.36
CA PRO A 28 -8.68 9.61 3.39
C PRO A 28 -9.18 8.18 3.59
N HIS A 29 -9.22 7.40 2.51
CA HIS A 29 -9.82 6.06 2.52
C HIS A 29 -9.04 5.08 1.63
N LEU A 30 -9.01 3.81 2.02
CA LEU A 30 -8.31 2.73 1.31
C LEU A 30 -8.72 2.63 -0.17
N SER A 31 -10.00 2.82 -0.50
CA SER A 31 -10.48 2.78 -1.89
C SER A 31 -9.75 3.77 -2.80
N VAL A 32 -9.44 4.98 -2.31
CA VAL A 32 -8.69 5.98 -3.07
C VAL A 32 -7.24 5.53 -3.26
N SER A 33 -6.61 4.98 -2.23
CA SER A 33 -5.28 4.37 -2.34
C SER A 33 -5.25 3.24 -3.37
N LEU A 34 -6.27 2.38 -3.42
CA LEU A 34 -6.34 1.27 -4.38
C LEU A 34 -6.52 1.75 -5.83
N LEU A 35 -7.31 2.80 -6.06
CA LEU A 35 -7.40 3.44 -7.38
C LEU A 35 -6.04 4.00 -7.82
N LEU A 36 -5.30 4.62 -6.90
CA LEU A 36 -3.96 5.14 -7.18
C LEU A 36 -2.95 4.01 -7.45
N VAL A 37 -3.01 2.91 -6.69
CA VAL A 37 -2.19 1.72 -6.92
C VAL A 37 -2.50 1.11 -8.29
N ARG A 38 -3.76 1.04 -8.70
CA ARG A 38 -4.15 0.57 -10.04
C ARG A 38 -3.43 1.35 -11.14
N GLU A 39 -3.41 2.68 -11.06
CA GLU A 39 -2.69 3.51 -12.04
C GLU A 39 -1.18 3.26 -12.02
N VAL A 40 -0.60 3.06 -10.83
CA VAL A 40 0.81 2.66 -10.72
C VAL A 40 1.05 1.31 -11.38
N LEU A 41 0.22 0.29 -11.14
CA LEU A 41 0.40 -1.04 -11.73
C LEU A 41 0.31 -1.02 -13.26
N LEU A 42 -0.64 -0.25 -13.82
CA LEU A 42 -0.75 -0.06 -15.27
C LEU A 42 0.48 0.63 -15.85
N TYR A 43 1.00 1.65 -15.16
CA TYR A 43 2.25 2.30 -15.57
C TYR A 43 3.44 1.35 -15.52
N LEU A 44 3.62 0.60 -14.41
CA LEU A 44 4.73 -0.35 -14.28
C LEU A 44 4.65 -1.46 -15.32
N ALA A 45 3.45 -1.95 -15.64
CA ALA A 45 3.23 -2.92 -16.71
C ALA A 45 3.69 -2.36 -18.08
N ALA A 46 3.33 -1.11 -18.40
CA ALA A 46 3.76 -0.45 -19.63
C ALA A 46 5.28 -0.24 -19.70
N GLN A 47 5.96 -0.09 -18.54
CA GLN A 47 7.42 0.05 -18.46
C GLN A 47 8.17 -1.28 -18.26
N ASN A 48 7.46 -2.42 -18.25
CA ASN A 48 8.01 -3.75 -17.95
C ASN A 48 8.77 -3.82 -16.60
N ILE A 49 8.29 -3.07 -15.59
CA ILE A 49 8.78 -3.13 -14.22
C ILE A 49 7.94 -4.16 -13.46
N ARG A 50 8.59 -5.15 -12.85
CA ARG A 50 7.93 -6.37 -12.35
C ARG A 50 7.94 -6.52 -10.83
N LEU A 51 8.44 -5.53 -10.11
CA LEU A 51 8.43 -5.50 -8.65
C LEU A 51 8.01 -4.11 -8.16
N TYR A 52 7.06 -4.05 -7.25
CA TYR A 52 6.61 -2.81 -6.63
C TYR A 52 6.55 -2.96 -5.11
N ARG A 53 7.14 -1.99 -4.40
CA ARG A 53 6.95 -1.86 -2.96
C ARG A 53 5.86 -0.84 -2.70
N LEU A 54 4.75 -1.31 -2.16
CA LEU A 54 3.61 -0.49 -1.74
C LEU A 54 4.04 0.49 -0.64
N ALA A 55 3.28 1.58 -0.51
CA ALA A 55 3.37 2.44 0.66
C ALA A 55 2.92 1.65 1.92
N ASP A 56 3.61 1.85 3.03
CA ASP A 56 3.31 1.24 4.34
C ASP A 56 2.05 1.83 4.98
N ASP A 57 1.72 3.07 4.66
CA ASP A 57 0.48 3.76 5.02
C ASP A 57 -0.58 3.72 3.90
N LEU A 58 -0.70 2.57 3.21
CA LEU A 58 -1.71 2.36 2.16
C LEU A 58 -3.14 2.53 2.68
N ALA A 59 -3.41 1.96 3.87
CA ALA A 59 -4.61 2.23 4.65
C ALA A 59 -4.32 3.45 5.56
N PRO A 60 -4.93 4.61 5.30
CA PRO A 60 -4.60 5.83 6.02
C PRO A 60 -5.17 5.80 7.44
N TYR A 61 -4.37 6.26 8.42
CA TYR A 61 -4.77 6.40 9.83
C TYR A 61 -5.37 5.12 10.46
N ALA A 62 -4.89 3.94 10.03
CA ALA A 62 -5.38 2.63 10.48
C ALA A 62 -5.40 2.45 12.01
N ASP A 63 -4.46 3.10 12.72
CA ASP A 63 -4.30 3.00 14.17
C ASP A 63 -4.99 4.15 14.95
N ASP A 64 -5.67 5.08 14.27
CA ASP A 64 -6.33 6.23 14.89
C ASP A 64 -7.82 5.95 15.11
N ALA A 65 -8.27 5.99 16.37
CA ALA A 65 -9.63 5.69 16.78
C ALA A 65 -10.71 6.61 16.17
N ARG A 66 -10.32 7.74 15.57
CA ARG A 66 -11.26 8.66 14.87
C ARG A 66 -11.64 8.18 13.48
N PHE A 67 -10.93 7.19 12.94
CA PHE A 67 -11.13 6.66 11.59
C PHE A 67 -11.77 5.28 11.65
N PRO A 68 -12.47 4.85 10.57
CA PRO A 68 -12.93 3.47 10.47
C PRO A 68 -11.74 2.54 10.69
N ALA A 69 -11.91 1.57 11.59
CA ALA A 69 -10.89 0.57 11.86
C ALA A 69 -10.45 -0.03 10.53
N MET A 70 -9.14 -0.31 10.39
CA MET A 70 -8.58 -0.84 9.14
C MET A 70 -9.40 -2.00 8.57
N GLN A 71 -9.88 -2.90 9.45
CA GLN A 71 -10.71 -4.04 9.06
C GLN A 71 -12.00 -3.62 8.33
N GLN A 72 -12.68 -2.57 8.78
CA GLN A 72 -13.90 -2.07 8.13
C GLN A 72 -13.61 -1.55 6.72
N GLN A 73 -12.46 -0.89 6.52
CA GLN A 73 -12.06 -0.43 5.18
C GLN A 73 -11.67 -1.60 4.28
N ILE A 74 -11.00 -2.63 4.82
CA ILE A 74 -10.68 -3.86 4.10
C ILE A 74 -11.97 -4.53 3.63
N ASP A 75 -12.94 -4.70 4.52
CA ASP A 75 -14.23 -5.33 4.21
C ASP A 75 -14.97 -4.53 3.13
N ALA A 76 -15.02 -3.20 3.26
CA ALA A 76 -15.65 -2.32 2.28
C ALA A 76 -14.92 -2.29 0.92
N CYS A 77 -13.64 -2.64 0.89
CA CYS A 77 -12.80 -2.62 -0.31
C CYS A 77 -12.44 -4.04 -0.82
N ALA A 78 -13.13 -5.08 -0.36
CA ALA A 78 -12.78 -6.48 -0.68
C ALA A 78 -12.66 -6.73 -2.19
N ASP A 79 -13.63 -6.25 -2.98
CA ASP A 79 -13.61 -6.40 -4.44
C ASP A 79 -12.46 -5.61 -5.08
N MET A 80 -12.22 -4.37 -4.63
CA MET A 80 -11.11 -3.56 -5.14
C MET A 80 -9.73 -4.16 -4.80
N LEU A 81 -9.59 -4.79 -3.63
CA LEU A 81 -8.39 -5.53 -3.24
C LEU A 81 -8.19 -6.75 -4.13
N ALA A 82 -9.25 -7.50 -4.40
CA ALA A 82 -9.22 -8.65 -5.29
C ALA A 82 -8.82 -8.25 -6.73
N GLU A 83 -9.41 -7.17 -7.25
CA GLU A 83 -9.08 -6.59 -8.55
C GLU A 83 -7.62 -6.10 -8.63
N THR A 84 -7.14 -5.40 -7.59
CA THR A 84 -5.76 -4.94 -7.51
C THR A 84 -4.77 -6.11 -7.55
N GLY A 85 -5.06 -7.17 -6.79
CA GLY A 85 -4.28 -8.40 -6.81
C GLY A 85 -4.34 -9.13 -8.15
N ALA A 86 -5.51 -9.17 -8.80
CA ALA A 86 -5.68 -9.76 -10.12
C ALA A 86 -4.87 -9.01 -11.19
N LEU A 87 -4.89 -7.68 -11.15
CA LEU A 87 -4.12 -6.83 -12.05
C LEU A 87 -2.61 -7.05 -11.89
N ALA A 88 -2.12 -7.08 -10.66
CA ALA A 88 -0.70 -7.36 -10.38
C ALA A 88 -0.29 -8.73 -10.93
N ARG A 89 -1.11 -9.78 -10.73
CA ARG A 89 -0.86 -11.12 -11.27
C ARG A 89 -0.90 -11.16 -12.80
N ALA A 90 -1.89 -10.51 -13.42
CA ALA A 90 -2.04 -10.46 -14.87
C ALA A 90 -0.80 -9.85 -15.57
N HIS A 91 -0.15 -8.88 -14.90
CA HIS A 91 1.08 -8.26 -15.39
C HIS A 91 2.35 -8.80 -14.73
N GLY A 92 2.30 -9.93 -14.02
CA GLY A 92 3.48 -10.53 -13.39
C GLY A 92 4.26 -9.57 -12.48
N ILE A 93 3.56 -8.63 -11.82
CA ILE A 93 4.14 -7.66 -10.89
C ILE A 93 4.10 -8.27 -9.49
N ARG A 94 5.28 -8.47 -8.90
CA ARG A 94 5.41 -8.87 -7.51
C ARG A 94 5.17 -7.64 -6.61
N LEU A 95 4.28 -7.78 -5.64
CA LEU A 95 4.04 -6.76 -4.62
C LEU A 95 4.80 -7.10 -3.34
N THR A 96 5.31 -6.06 -2.69
CA THR A 96 5.98 -6.13 -1.39
C THR A 96 5.57 -4.94 -0.54
N MET A 97 5.76 -5.03 0.76
CA MET A 97 5.62 -3.92 1.69
C MET A 97 6.83 -3.95 2.64
N HIS A 98 7.30 -2.78 3.06
CA HIS A 98 8.32 -2.66 4.08
C HIS A 98 7.75 -1.82 5.19
N LEU A 99 7.59 -2.42 6.36
CA LEU A 99 6.95 -1.76 7.48
C LEU A 99 7.86 -0.69 8.10
N PRO A 100 7.30 0.25 8.88
CA PRO A 100 8.06 1.32 9.50
C PRO A 100 9.11 0.84 10.52
N LEU A 101 10.14 1.67 10.74
CA LEU A 101 11.26 1.36 11.65
C LEU A 101 10.86 1.25 13.13
N TRP A 102 9.71 1.80 13.52
CA TRP A 102 9.24 1.72 14.91
C TRP A 102 8.56 0.39 15.25
N LEU A 103 8.36 -0.50 14.27
CA LEU A 103 7.93 -1.86 14.54
C LEU A 103 9.14 -2.71 14.93
N ALA A 104 9.08 -3.31 16.12
CA ALA A 104 10.17 -4.07 16.71
C ALA A 104 9.64 -5.37 17.32
N LEU A 105 9.40 -6.38 16.46
CA LEU A 105 8.85 -7.68 16.86
C LEU A 105 9.72 -8.42 17.89
N ALA A 106 11.05 -8.22 17.81
CA ALA A 106 12.02 -8.80 18.74
C ALA A 106 12.40 -7.84 19.90
N SER A 107 11.58 -6.83 20.18
CA SER A 107 11.80 -5.91 21.30
C SER A 107 11.74 -6.64 22.64
N PRO A 108 12.62 -6.33 23.62
CA PRO A 108 12.48 -6.82 24.98
C PRO A 108 11.32 -6.15 25.74
N ASP A 109 10.80 -5.02 25.25
CA ASP A 109 9.55 -4.43 25.73
C ASP A 109 8.36 -5.20 25.14
N GLU A 110 7.70 -6.00 25.99
CA GLU A 110 6.55 -6.83 25.63
C GLU A 110 5.39 -6.02 25.02
N ALA A 111 5.16 -4.79 25.50
CA ALA A 111 4.09 -3.95 24.96
C ALA A 111 4.43 -3.46 23.54
N LEU A 112 5.70 -3.16 23.26
CA LEU A 112 6.15 -2.81 21.91
C LEU A 112 6.14 -4.02 20.97
N ALA A 113 6.59 -5.19 21.44
CA ALA A 113 6.55 -6.43 20.66
C ALA A 113 5.10 -6.81 20.31
N ALA A 114 4.18 -6.74 21.27
CA ALA A 114 2.76 -7.04 21.06
C ALA A 114 2.09 -6.07 20.06
N ARG A 115 2.44 -4.78 20.07
CA ARG A 115 1.95 -3.81 19.06
C ARG A 115 2.57 -4.00 17.67
N SER A 116 3.70 -4.70 17.58
CA SER A 116 4.42 -4.91 16.32
C SER A 116 4.07 -6.24 15.62
N ALA A 117 3.31 -7.10 16.29
CA ALA A 117 2.89 -8.43 15.83
C ALA A 117 1.50 -8.37 15.16
#